data_AF-A0A5C8B6Q4-F1
#
_entry.id   AF-A0A5C8B6Q4-F1
#
_cell.length_a   1.000
_cell.length_b   1.000
_cell.length_c   1.000
_cell.angle_alpha   90.00
_cell.angle_beta   90.00
_cell.angle_gamma   90.00
#
_symmetry.space_group_name_H-M   'P 1'
#
loop_
_entity.id
_entity.type
_entity.pdbx_description
1 polymer ?
#
loop_
_entity_poly.entity_id
_entity_poly.type
_entity_poly.pdbx_seq_one_letter_code
_entity_poly.pdbx_strand_id
1 'polypeptide(L)' 'MNKKTENAPKLTFNKPSGQSRLTTESKNEIMKEEVKRVALDLPLSMAIELKIKSAKESISVREIVINAINEYLNK' A
#
# COMPACT_ATOMS: atom_id res chain seq x y z
N MET A 1 35.28 -9.60 -47.47
CA MET A 1 34.76 -8.24 -47.26
C MET A 1 34.36 -8.11 -45.79
N ASN A 2 35.16 -7.38 -45.00
CA ASN A 2 34.91 -7.17 -43.57
C ASN A 2 34.03 -5.94 -43.39
N LYS A 3 32.76 -6.11 -43.01
CA LYS A 3 31.92 -4.98 -42.59
C LYS A 3 32.23 -4.67 -41.13
N LYS A 4 32.91 -3.55 -40.91
CA LYS A 4 33.03 -2.90 -39.60
C LYS A 4 31.64 -2.45 -39.18
N THR A 5 31.06 -3.07 -38.16
CA THR A 5 29.88 -2.53 -37.48
C THR A 5 30.35 -1.41 -36.55
N GLU A 6 29.92 -0.19 -36.87
CA GLU A 6 30.20 1.01 -36.11
C GLU A 6 29.67 0.86 -34.67
N ASN A 7 30.54 1.12 -33.70
CA ASN A 7 30.20 1.12 -32.28
C ASN A 7 29.23 2.27 -31.98
N ALA A 8 27.93 1.98 -31.95
CA ALA A 8 26.95 2.91 -31.38
C ALA A 8 27.33 3.19 -29.91
N PRO A 9 27.42 4.45 -29.48
CA PRO A 9 27.76 4.77 -28.10
C PRO A 9 26.65 4.25 -27.18
N LYS A 10 27.02 3.31 -26.31
CA LYS A 10 26.11 2.71 -25.32
C LYS A 10 25.69 3.79 -24.31
N LEU A 11 24.44 4.23 -24.39
CA LEU A 11 23.82 5.06 -23.36
C LEU A 11 23.80 4.29 -22.04
N THR A 12 24.55 4.78 -21.05
CA THR A 12 24.54 4.23 -19.69
C THR A 12 23.76 5.19 -18.79
N PHE A 13 22.67 4.70 -18.19
CA PHE A 13 21.94 5.42 -17.16
C PHE A 13 22.54 5.06 -15.80
N ASN A 14 23.22 6.00 -15.17
CA ASN A 14 23.59 5.86 -13.76
C ASN A 14 22.31 6.03 -12.94
N LYS A 15 21.75 4.91 -12.46
CA LYS A 15 20.66 4.92 -11.49
C LYS A 15 21.15 5.73 -10.28
N PRO A 16 20.48 6.84 -9.88
CA PRO A 16 20.84 7.49 -8.64
C PRO A 16 20.69 6.44 -7.55
N SER A 17 21.79 6.11 -6.87
CA SER A 17 21.76 5.29 -5.67
C SER A 17 20.77 5.99 -4.74
N GLY A 18 19.62 5.36 -4.52
CA GLY A 18 18.49 5.94 -3.81
C GLY A 18 18.81 6.12 -2.33
N GLN A 19 19.73 7.03 -2.02
CA GLN A 19 20.04 7.47 -0.68
C GLN A 19 18.78 8.18 -0.19
N SER A 20 18.01 7.47 0.62
CA SER A 20 16.82 8.01 1.26
C SER A 20 17.21 9.29 2.01
N ARG A 21 16.63 10.44 1.59
CA ARG A 21 16.85 11.76 2.21
C ARG A 21 16.26 11.87 3.63
N LEU A 22 15.54 10.85 4.07
CA LEU A 22 14.94 10.80 5.40
C LEU A 22 15.99 10.38 6.41
N THR A 23 16.16 11.17 7.46
CA THR A 23 16.94 10.77 8.63
C THR A 23 16.32 9.54 9.27
N THR A 24 17.13 8.76 9.97
CA THR A 24 16.68 7.56 10.68
C THR A 24 15.56 7.89 11.68
N GLU A 25 15.64 9.06 12.31
CA GLU A 25 14.64 9.58 13.24
C GLU A 25 13.31 9.88 12.56
N SER A 26 13.31 10.58 11.41
CA SER A 26 12.07 10.86 10.67
C SER A 26 11.42 9.57 10.15
N LYS A 27 12.23 8.57 9.77
CA LYS A 27 11.69 7.24 9.41
C LYS A 27 11.01 6.58 10.61
N ASN A 28 11.64 6.64 11.78
CA ASN A 28 11.11 6.04 13.00
C ASN A 28 9.86 6.77 13.51
N GLU A 29 9.78 8.09 13.33
CA GLU A 29 8.60 8.88 13.68
C GLU A 29 7.41 8.60 12.77
N ILE A 30 7.64 8.43 11.46
CA ILE A 30 6.60 7.98 10.51
C ILE A 30 6.10 6.57 10.86
N MET A 31 6.93 5.73 11.49
CA MET A 31 6.55 4.38 11.92
C MET A 31 5.84 4.32 13.28
N LYS A 32 5.70 5.43 14.01
CA LYS A 32 5.19 5.46 15.40
C LYS A 32 3.65 5.47 15.54
N GLU A 33 2.88 5.60 14.47
CA GLU A 33 1.45 5.27 14.57
C GLU A 33 1.33 3.73 14.65
N GLU A 34 1.15 3.21 15.86
CA GLU A 34 0.96 1.78 16.13
C GLU A 34 -0.38 1.28 15.52
N VAL A 35 -0.43 1.16 14.20
CA VAL A 35 -1.55 0.53 13.50
C VAL A 35 -1.41 -0.98 13.65
N LYS A 36 -2.06 -1.54 14.67
CA LYS A 36 -2.19 -3.00 14.81
C LYS A 36 -2.97 -3.54 13.61
N ARG A 37 -2.32 -4.34 12.79
CA ARG A 37 -2.95 -5.04 11.68
C ARG A 37 -3.58 -6.33 12.19
N VAL A 38 -4.89 -6.46 12.01
CA VAL A 38 -5.65 -7.67 12.35
C VAL A 38 -6.18 -8.25 11.05
N ALA A 39 -5.86 -9.52 10.79
CA ALA A 39 -6.50 -10.29 9.73
C ALA A 39 -7.82 -10.84 10.26
N LEU A 40 -8.88 -10.70 9.48
CA LEU A 40 -10.22 -11.19 9.83
C LEU A 40 -10.65 -12.20 8.76
N ASP A 41 -10.90 -13.43 9.19
CA ASP A 41 -11.52 -14.45 8.34
C ASP A 41 -13.03 -14.31 8.47
N LEU A 42 -13.66 -13.84 7.39
CA LEU A 42 -15.10 -13.64 7.33
C LEU A 42 -15.76 -14.74 6.47
N PRO A 43 -16.98 -15.18 6.81
CA PRO A 43 -17.78 -16.00 5.92
C PRO A 43 -17.95 -15.31 4.56
N LEU A 44 -17.94 -16.10 3.48
CA LEU A 44 -18.04 -15.58 2.10
C LEU A 44 -19.28 -14.72 1.89
N SER A 45 -20.42 -15.10 2.47
CA SER A 45 -21.67 -14.34 2.40
C SER A 45 -21.49 -12.92 2.94
N MET A 46 -20.89 -12.79 4.13
CA MET A 46 -20.61 -11.51 4.76
C MET A 46 -19.61 -10.67 3.97
N ALA A 47 -18.57 -11.29 3.41
CA ALA A 47 -17.61 -10.60 2.55
C ALA A 47 -18.28 -10.01 1.29
N ILE A 48 -19.23 -10.72 0.69
CA ILE A 48 -20.02 -10.24 -0.45
C ILE A 48 -20.90 -9.06 -0.03
N GLU A 49 -21.63 -9.18 1.08
CA GLU A 49 -22.50 -8.11 1.59
C GLU A 49 -21.72 -6.84 1.89
N LEU A 50 -20.57 -6.95 2.57
CA LEU A 50 -19.69 -5.82 2.86
C LEU A 50 -19.18 -5.15 1.57
N LYS A 51 -18.87 -5.93 0.53
CA LYS A 51 -18.41 -5.41 -0.76
C LYS A 51 -19.53 -4.69 -1.53
N ILE A 52 -20.76 -5.17 -1.43
CA ILE A 52 -21.93 -4.49 -1.98
C ILE A 52 -22.16 -3.16 -1.23
N LYS A 53 -22.10 -3.19 0.11
CA LYS A 53 -22.27 -2.00 0.95
C LYS A 53 -21.20 -0.95 0.66
N SER A 54 -19.93 -1.36 0.56
CA SER A 54 -18.81 -0.46 0.22
C SER A 54 -19.02 0.25 -1.12
N ALA A 55 -19.55 -0.45 -2.11
CA ALA A 55 -19.85 0.14 -3.42
C ALA A 55 -21.01 1.13 -3.38
N LYS A 56 -22.05 0.87 -2.56
CA LYS A 56 -23.21 1.76 -2.40
C LYS A 56 -22.88 3.04 -1.64
N GLU A 57 -22.05 2.93 -0.61
CA GLU A 57 -21.72 4.04 0.29
C GLU A 57 -20.45 4.79 -0.14
N SER A 58 -19.78 4.37 -1.21
CA SER A 58 -18.52 4.96 -1.70
C SER A 58 -17.42 5.04 -0.63
N ILE A 59 -17.39 4.06 0.28
CA ILE A 59 -16.38 3.92 1.34
C ILE A 59 -15.74 2.54 1.27
N SER A 60 -14.56 2.37 1.86
CA SER A 60 -13.87 1.07 1.85
C SER A 60 -14.51 0.06 2.81
N VAL A 61 -14.38 -1.24 2.50
CA VAL A 61 -14.77 -2.33 3.43
C VAL A 61 -14.06 -2.18 4.78
N ARG A 62 -12.80 -1.74 4.78
CA ARG A 62 -12.03 -1.48 5.99
C ARG A 62 -12.70 -0.43 6.88
N GLU A 63 -13.13 0.70 6.30
CA GLU A 63 -13.82 1.76 7.05
C GLU A 63 -15.16 1.29 7.60
N ILE A 64 -15.93 0.52 6.83
CA ILE A 64 -17.19 -0.07 7.30
C ILE A 64 -16.95 -0.92 8.55
N VAL A 65 -15.92 -1.79 8.51
CA VAL A 65 -15.59 -2.67 9.63
C VAL A 65 -15.10 -1.87 10.84
N ILE A 66 -14.25 -0.86 10.64
CA ILE A 66 -13.77 0.01 11.72
C ILE A 66 -14.94 0.76 12.38
N ASN A 67 -15.87 1.30 11.58
CA ASN A 67 -17.04 2.01 12.09
C ASN A 67 -17.93 1.08 12.91
N ALA A 68 -18.15 -0.16 12.45
CA ALA A 68 -18.92 -1.15 13.19
C ALA A 68 -18.25 -1.54 14.53
N ILE A 69 -16.92 -1.71 14.54
CA ILE A 69 -16.16 -1.97 15.78
C ILE A 69 -16.30 -0.79 16.75
N ASN A 70 -16.13 0.44 16.26
CA ASN A 70 -16.27 1.63 17.09
C ASN A 70 -17.69 1.79 17.63
N GLU A 71 -18.72 1.49 16.84
CA GLU A 71 -20.11 1.51 17.32
C GLU A 71 -20.34 0.46 18.42
N TYR A 72 -19.76 -0.73 18.28
CA TYR A 72 -19.86 -1.80 19.28
C TYR A 72 -19.14 -1.44 20.59
N LEU A 73 -17.95 -0.85 20.51
CA LEU A 73 -17.14 -0.50 21.69
C LEU A 73 -17.67 0.73 22.46
N ASN A 74 -18.43 1.60 21.80
CA ASN A 74 -19.02 2.79 22.41
C ASN A 74 -20.47 2.56 22.94
N LYS A 75 -20.96 1.32 22.92
CA LYS A 75 -22.22 0.90 23.57
C LYS A 75 -21.95 0.41 24.99
#